data_AF-A0A7J8PTT9-F1
#
_entry.id   AF-A0A7J8PTT9-F1
#
_cell.length_a   1.000
_cell.length_b   1.000
_cell.length_c   1.000
_cell.angle_alpha   90.00
_cell.angle_beta   90.00
_cell.angle_gamma   90.00
#
_symmetry.space_group_name_H-M   'P 1'
#
loop_
_entity.id
_entity.type
_entity.pdbx_description
1 polymer ?
#
loop_
_entity_poly.entity_id
_entity_poly.type
_entity_poly.pdbx_seq_one_letter_code
_entity_poly.pdbx_strand_id
1 'polypeptide(L)'
;SSHTKGKLTINSFAAGGEGGGPSECDNRYHSDDEPVVALSTGWFSNKKRCSKYITIHGNGKSVKAKVVDECDSVHDYQPPCPNNIVNASKAVWKALGFLEKNWGEMDIYWLNTD
;
A
#
# COMPACT_ATOMS: atom_id res chain seq x y z
N SER A 1 11.30 -4.39 -18.84
CA SER A 1 10.73 -4.46 -17.49
C SER A 1 10.01 -3.15 -17.23
N SER A 2 8.68 -3.14 -17.10
CA SER A 2 7.90 -1.90 -16.94
C SER A 2 7.82 -1.54 -15.46
N HIS A 3 8.47 -0.45 -15.07
CA HIS A 3 8.27 0.16 -13.76
C HIS A 3 6.97 0.97 -13.80
N THR A 4 5.95 0.56 -13.02
CA THR A 4 4.69 1.30 -12.92
C THR A 4 4.90 2.50 -12.01
N LYS A 5 4.68 3.72 -12.54
CA LYS A 5 4.73 4.94 -11.72
C LYS A 5 3.46 5.04 -10.87
N GLY A 6 3.62 5.40 -9.61
CA GLY A 6 2.51 5.61 -8.67
C GLY A 6 2.88 6.57 -7.55
N LYS A 7 1.95 6.75 -6.63
CA LYS A 7 2.13 7.50 -5.40
C LYS A 7 2.05 6.57 -4.21
N LEU A 8 3.02 6.66 -3.33
CA LEU A 8 3.03 5.98 -2.04
C LEU A 8 2.35 6.87 -1.02
N THR A 9 1.34 6.35 -0.33
CA THR A 9 0.72 7.01 0.83
C THR A 9 0.92 6.17 2.08
N ILE A 10 0.62 6.74 3.26
CA ILE A 10 0.72 6.05 4.55
C ILE A 10 -0.66 5.60 5.02
N ASN A 11 -0.75 4.39 5.56
CA ASN A 11 -1.92 3.87 6.26
C ASN A 11 -1.52 2.92 7.39
N SER A 12 -2.38 2.80 8.39
CA SER A 12 -2.30 1.74 9.40
C SER A 12 -3.36 0.67 9.14
N PHE A 13 -2.92 -0.57 9.01
CA PHE A 13 -3.77 -1.75 8.80
C PHE A 13 -4.06 -2.50 10.12
N ALA A 14 -3.66 -1.92 11.25
CA ALA A 14 -3.86 -2.50 12.57
C ALA A 14 -5.31 -2.30 13.04
N ALA A 15 -5.74 -3.14 13.99
CA ALA A 15 -7.03 -2.95 14.64
C ALA A 15 -7.09 -1.59 15.35
N GLY A 16 -8.11 -0.79 15.05
CA GLY A 16 -8.23 0.59 15.55
C GLY A 16 -7.32 1.60 14.85
N GLY A 17 -6.64 1.20 13.76
CA GLY A 17 -5.91 2.09 12.87
C GLY A 17 -6.80 2.82 11.87
N GLU A 18 -6.17 3.59 10.98
CA GLU A 18 -6.85 4.42 9.96
C GLU A 18 -7.53 3.59 8.86
N GLY A 19 -7.09 2.36 8.62
CA GLY A 19 -7.65 1.47 7.60
C GLY A 19 -9.08 0.97 7.90
N GLY A 20 -9.63 1.27 9.08
CA GLY A 20 -10.99 0.91 9.46
C GLY A 20 -11.15 -0.60 9.71
N GLY A 21 -11.69 -1.31 8.71
CA GLY A 21 -11.99 -2.74 8.79
C GLY A 21 -10.77 -3.65 8.60
N PRO A 22 -10.95 -4.97 8.77
CA PRO A 22 -9.96 -5.96 8.34
C PRO A 22 -9.75 -5.91 6.81
N SER A 23 -8.55 -6.25 6.35
CA SER A 23 -8.18 -6.13 4.93
C SER A 23 -8.86 -7.13 4.01
N GLU A 24 -9.20 -6.69 2.80
CA GLU A 24 -10.10 -7.38 1.85
C GLU A 24 -9.57 -8.74 1.32
N CYS A 25 -8.25 -8.97 1.37
CA CYS A 25 -7.65 -10.20 0.86
C CYS A 25 -7.75 -11.39 1.82
N ASP A 26 -7.66 -11.17 3.14
CA ASP A 26 -7.59 -12.24 4.13
C ASP A 26 -8.48 -12.02 5.36
N ASN A 27 -9.26 -10.94 5.38
CA ASN A 27 -10.19 -10.55 6.44
C ASN A 27 -9.49 -10.42 7.81
N ARG A 28 -8.28 -9.86 7.82
CA ARG A 28 -7.46 -9.68 9.02
C ARG A 28 -6.89 -8.26 9.11
N TYR A 29 -6.55 -7.88 10.33
CA TYR A 29 -5.68 -6.74 10.60
C TYR A 29 -4.21 -7.14 10.45
N HIS A 30 -3.38 -6.19 10.04
CA HIS A 30 -1.92 -6.35 9.91
C HIS A 30 -1.20 -5.36 10.81
N SER A 31 -0.12 -5.80 11.46
CA SER A 31 0.71 -4.91 12.27
C SER A 31 1.33 -3.80 11.41
N ASP A 32 1.52 -2.62 12.00
CA ASP A 32 2.27 -1.51 11.37
C ASP A 32 3.74 -1.88 11.07
N ASP A 33 4.26 -2.94 11.69
CA ASP A 33 5.59 -3.48 11.46
C ASP A 33 5.64 -4.55 10.35
N GLU A 34 4.49 -4.95 9.78
CA GLU A 34 4.43 -5.82 8.61
C GLU A 34 4.50 -5.00 7.31
N PRO A 35 5.38 -5.34 6.34
CA PRO A 35 5.46 -4.64 5.07
C PRO A 35 4.28 -5.03 4.16
N VAL A 36 3.13 -4.40 4.39
CA VAL A 36 1.88 -4.62 3.64
C VAL A 36 1.39 -3.34 2.97
N VAL A 37 0.59 -3.51 1.92
CA VAL A 37 0.00 -2.43 1.13
C VAL A 37 -1.44 -2.72 0.68
N ALA A 38 -2.20 -1.65 0.48
CA ALA A 38 -3.39 -1.62 -0.36
C ALA A 38 -3.06 -1.06 -1.74
N LEU A 39 -3.76 -1.51 -2.78
CA LEU A 39 -3.63 -0.97 -4.13
C LEU A 39 -4.93 -0.32 -4.58
N SER A 40 -4.85 0.77 -5.36
CA SER A 40 -6.01 1.32 -6.06
C SER A 40 -6.77 0.23 -6.82
N THR A 41 -8.10 0.32 -6.88
CA THR A 41 -9.01 -0.65 -7.51
C THR A 41 -8.51 -1.26 -8.82
N GLY A 42 -8.07 -0.43 -9.77
CA GLY A 42 -7.57 -0.92 -11.07
C GLY A 42 -6.32 -1.80 -10.96
N TRP A 43 -5.44 -1.49 -10.01
CA TRP A 43 -4.22 -2.27 -9.74
C TRP A 43 -4.50 -3.49 -8.86
N PHE A 44 -5.39 -3.38 -7.87
CA PHE A 44 -5.87 -4.49 -7.06
C PHE A 44 -6.48 -5.60 -7.92
N SER A 45 -7.16 -5.21 -9.00
CA SER A 45 -7.61 -6.07 -10.09
C SER A 45 -8.54 -7.18 -9.60
N ASN A 46 -9.57 -6.81 -8.82
CA ASN A 46 -10.55 -7.72 -8.24
C ASN A 46 -9.88 -8.92 -7.54
N LYS A 47 -9.07 -8.62 -6.51
CA LYS A 47 -8.31 -9.59 -5.71
C LYS A 47 -7.24 -10.41 -6.44
N LYS A 48 -7.01 -10.22 -7.74
CA LYS A 48 -5.98 -11.00 -8.49
C LYS A 48 -4.55 -10.78 -7.98
N ARG A 49 -4.30 -9.70 -7.24
CA ARG A 49 -3.01 -9.44 -6.58
C ARG A 49 -2.99 -9.76 -5.09
N CYS A 50 -4.09 -10.25 -4.51
CA CYS A 50 -4.12 -10.61 -3.11
C CYS A 50 -3.03 -11.62 -2.74
N SER A 51 -2.38 -11.38 -1.60
CA SER A 51 -1.25 -12.17 -1.10
C SER A 51 -0.03 -12.25 -2.02
N LYS A 52 -0.04 -11.54 -3.16
CA LYS A 52 1.13 -11.39 -4.01
C LYS A 52 1.99 -10.24 -3.50
N TYR A 53 3.24 -10.27 -3.89
CA TYR A 53 4.19 -9.24 -3.52
C TYR A 53 4.45 -8.28 -4.67
N ILE A 54 4.71 -7.04 -4.30
CA ILE A 54 5.25 -6.03 -5.19
C ILE A 54 6.58 -5.53 -4.64
N THR A 55 7.47 -5.12 -5.54
CA THR A 55 8.68 -4.39 -5.18
C THR A 55 8.41 -2.91 -5.39
N ILE A 56 8.54 -2.12 -4.32
CA ILE A 56 8.38 -0.67 -4.33
C ILE A 56 9.77 -0.05 -4.34
N HIS A 57 10.00 0.90 -5.25
CA HIS A 57 11.21 1.68 -5.38
C HIS A 57 10.92 3.14 -5.04
N GLY A 58 11.65 3.68 -4.06
CA GLY A 58 11.53 5.07 -3.60
C GLY A 58 12.73 5.46 -2.76
N ASN A 59 13.11 6.74 -2.77
CA ASN A 59 14.24 7.27 -1.97
C ASN A 59 15.57 6.52 -2.16
N GLY A 60 15.84 6.08 -3.40
CA GLY A 60 17.04 5.28 -3.72
C GLY A 60 17.06 3.88 -3.10
N LYS A 61 15.98 3.45 -2.43
CA LYS A 61 15.84 2.14 -1.78
C LYS A 61 14.71 1.34 -2.41
N SER A 62 14.59 0.08 -1.99
CA SER A 62 13.53 -0.81 -2.44
C SER A 62 13.06 -1.72 -1.33
N VAL A 63 11.77 -2.06 -1.34
CA VAL A 63 11.15 -2.96 -0.35
C VAL A 63 10.14 -3.86 -1.03
N LYS A 64 10.12 -5.13 -0.61
CA LYS A 64 9.09 -6.11 -1.01
C LYS A 64 7.93 -6.00 -0.03
N ALA A 65 6.72 -5.77 -0.52
CA ALA A 65 5.53 -5.62 0.30
C ALA A 65 4.38 -6.51 -0.21
N LYS A 66 3.61 -7.07 0.71
CA LYS A 66 2.47 -7.95 0.39
C LYS A 66 1.22 -7.10 0.15
N VAL A 67 0.51 -7.36 -0.94
CA VAL A 67 -0.80 -6.76 -1.20
C VAL A 67 -1.83 -7.47 -0.34
N VAL A 68 -2.46 -6.72 0.56
CA VAL A 68 -3.47 -7.22 1.51
C VAL A 68 -4.83 -6.60 1.32
N ASP A 69 -4.92 -5.45 0.65
CA ASP A 69 -6.16 -4.69 0.63
C ASP A 69 -6.40 -3.92 -0.67
N GLU A 70 -7.62 -3.44 -0.80
CA GLU A 70 -8.02 -2.49 -1.82
C GLU A 70 -8.07 -1.08 -1.24
N CYS A 71 -7.45 -0.13 -1.92
CA CYS A 71 -7.72 1.28 -1.69
C CYS A 71 -8.94 1.64 -2.54
N ASP A 72 -10.12 1.48 -1.95
CA ASP A 72 -11.38 1.63 -2.67
C ASP A 72 -11.68 3.11 -2.99
N SER A 73 -12.26 3.31 -4.16
CA SER A 73 -12.77 4.59 -4.62
C SER A 73 -14.15 4.95 -4.06
N VAL A 74 -14.82 4.08 -3.29
CA VAL A 74 -16.24 4.32 -2.96
C VAL A 74 -16.68 3.87 -1.55
N HIS A 75 -16.25 4.54 -0.47
CA HIS A 75 -16.84 4.32 0.87
C HIS A 75 -16.93 5.59 1.74
N ASP A 76 -17.98 5.66 2.58
CA ASP A 76 -18.18 6.52 3.76
C ASP A 76 -17.79 8.00 3.66
N TYR A 77 -18.39 8.73 2.72
CA TYR A 77 -18.27 10.19 2.56
C TYR A 77 -16.82 10.70 2.34
N GLN A 78 -15.85 9.80 2.23
CA GLN A 78 -14.48 10.12 1.88
C GLN A 78 -14.33 10.22 0.35
N PRO A 79 -13.45 11.11 -0.14
CA PRO A 79 -13.16 11.17 -1.55
C PRO A 79 -12.59 9.82 -2.03
N PRO A 80 -12.87 9.43 -3.28
CA PRO A 80 -12.36 8.20 -3.88
C PRO A 80 -10.84 8.11 -3.76
N CYS A 81 -10.32 6.93 -3.41
CA CYS A 81 -8.90 6.66 -3.57
C CYS A 81 -8.48 6.89 -5.04
N PRO A 82 -7.43 7.71 -5.31
CA PRO A 82 -6.94 7.91 -6.66
C PRO A 82 -6.51 6.59 -7.32
N ASN A 83 -6.48 6.55 -8.65
CA ASN A 83 -6.23 5.33 -9.42
C ASN A 83 -4.75 4.89 -9.50
N ASN A 84 -3.85 5.62 -8.84
CA ASN A 84 -2.40 5.42 -8.93
C ASN A 84 -1.72 5.35 -7.54
N ILE A 85 -2.44 4.89 -6.52
CA ILE A 85 -1.99 4.80 -5.13
C ILE A 85 -1.50 3.39 -4.78
N VAL A 86 -0.38 3.37 -4.07
CA VAL A 86 0.06 2.27 -3.21
C VAL A 86 -0.06 2.78 -1.77
N ASN A 87 -1.07 2.33 -1.04
CA ASN A 87 -1.30 2.79 0.33
C ASN A 87 -0.58 1.85 1.30
N ALA A 88 0.45 2.34 1.98
CA ALA A 88 1.45 1.47 2.59
C ALA A 88 1.54 1.60 4.11
N SER A 89 1.84 0.48 4.75
CA SER A 89 2.15 0.40 6.18
C SER A 89 3.39 1.22 6.57
N LYS A 90 3.50 1.53 7.87
CA LYS A 90 4.68 2.21 8.44
C LYS A 90 5.97 1.45 8.16
N ALA A 91 5.96 0.12 8.19
CA ALA A 91 7.10 -0.73 7.86
C ALA A 91 7.68 -0.46 6.46
N VAL A 92 6.82 -0.26 5.46
CA VAL A 92 7.25 0.05 4.08
C VAL A 92 7.99 1.39 4.04
N TRP A 93 7.45 2.41 4.69
CA TRP A 93 8.08 3.74 4.76
C TRP A 93 9.42 3.71 5.50
N LYS A 94 9.50 2.99 6.63
CA LYS A 94 10.76 2.76 7.36
C LYS A 94 11.79 2.04 6.50
N ALA A 95 11.39 0.99 5.77
CA ALA A 95 12.28 0.22 4.89
C ALA A 95 12.83 1.05 3.73
N LEU A 96 12.02 1.97 3.18
CA LEU A 96 12.45 2.96 2.18
C LEU A 96 13.33 4.08 2.79
N GLY A 97 13.58 4.05 4.10
CA GLY A 97 14.54 4.94 4.77
C GLY A 97 14.01 6.34 5.08
N PHE A 98 12.68 6.51 5.14
CA PHE A 98 12.10 7.79 5.56
C PHE A 98 12.00 7.90 7.07
N LEU A 99 12.30 9.09 7.58
CA LEU A 99 11.94 9.49 8.94
C LEU A 99 10.43 9.75 9.02
N GLU A 100 9.80 9.44 10.15
CA GLU A 100 8.35 9.56 10.34
C GLU A 100 7.80 10.96 10.01
N LYS A 101 8.56 12.01 10.34
CA LYS A 101 8.22 13.41 10.02
C LYS A 101 8.12 13.72 8.51
N ASN A 102 8.61 12.82 7.65
CA ASN A 102 8.61 12.98 6.20
C ASN A 102 7.59 12.04 5.53
N TRP A 103 6.76 11.34 6.30
CA TRP A 103 5.70 10.51 5.75
C TRP A 103 4.51 11.37 5.29
N GLY A 104 3.76 10.86 4.33
CA GLY A 104 2.64 11.56 3.72
C GLY A 104 2.38 10.97 2.33
N GLU A 105 2.92 11.64 1.31
CA GLU A 105 2.84 11.19 -0.07
C GLU A 105 4.20 11.32 -0.77
N MET A 106 4.56 10.36 -1.62
CA MET A 106 5.71 10.50 -2.52
C MET A 106 5.51 9.76 -3.86
N ASP A 107 6.20 10.21 -4.90
CA ASP A 107 6.27 9.49 -6.17
C ASP A 107 7.17 8.24 -6.04
N ILE A 108 6.67 7.10 -6.50
CA ILE A 108 7.37 5.81 -6.50
C ILE A 108 7.29 5.13 -7.87
N TYR A 109 8.12 4.11 -8.03
CA TYR A 109 7.94 3.08 -9.04
C TYR A 109 7.69 1.74 -8.37
N TRP A 110 6.86 0.89 -8.95
CA TRP A 110 6.67 -0.46 -8.45
C TRP A 110 6.52 -1.48 -9.58
N LEU A 111 6.75 -2.74 -9.26
CA LEU A 111 6.48 -3.87 -10.15
C LEU A 111 6.02 -5.08 -9.34
N ASN A 112 5.39 -6.05 -10.01
CA ASN A 112 5.17 -7.36 -9.42
C ASN A 112 6.50 -8.01 -9.07
N THR A 113 6.56 -8.66 -7.91
CA THR A 113 7.64 -9.60 -7.61
C THR A 113 7.19 -11.00 -8.00
N ASP A 114 8.08 -11.75 -8.66
CA ASP A 114 7.91 -13.18 -8.89
C ASP A 114 7.99 -13.98 -7.56
#